data_AF-A0A3D2FZD8-F1
#
_entry.id   AF-A0A3D2FZD8-F1
#
_cell.length_a   1.000
_cell.length_b   1.000
_cell.length_c   1.000
_cell.angle_alpha   90.00
_cell.angle_beta   90.00
_cell.angle_gamma   90.00
#
_symmetry.space_group_name_H-M   'P 1'
#
loop_
_entity.id
_entity.type
_entity.pdbx_description
1 polymer ?
#
loop_
_entity_poly.entity_id
_entity_poly.type
_entity_poly.pdbx_seq_one_letter_code
_entity_poly.pdbx_strand_id
1 'polypeptide(L)' 'MDERKWQEMRELDEAAERAGGYVALPRTLPPNPQGEKEFTAMRRYSIEMEKPISAFTEKDYYAIGIRDLSL' A
#
# COMPACT_ATOMS: atom_id res chain seq x y z
N MET A 1 -26.30 -19.56 2.02
CA MET A 1 -25.01 -19.22 2.65
C MET A 1 -24.94 -20.01 3.94
N ASP A 2 -23.84 -20.72 4.18
CA ASP A 2 -23.64 -21.57 5.36
C ASP A 2 -23.26 -20.69 6.57
N GLU A 3 -23.79 -21.02 7.74
CA GLU A 3 -23.66 -20.23 8.98
C GLU A 3 -22.21 -20.13 9.44
N ARG A 4 -21.42 -21.18 9.17
CA ARG A 4 -19.96 -21.18 9.38
C ARG A 4 -19.21 -20.13 8.56
N LYS A 5 -19.60 -19.95 7.29
CA LYS A 5 -18.97 -18.95 6.42
C LYS A 5 -19.28 -17.52 6.88
N TRP A 6 -20.44 -17.31 7.50
CA TRP A 6 -20.82 -16.02 8.05
C TRP A 6 -19.98 -15.67 9.28
N GLN A 7 -19.71 -16.66 10.12
CA GLN A 7 -18.82 -16.54 11.28
C GLN A 7 -17.39 -16.16 10.85
N GLU A 8 -16.83 -16.90 9.88
CA GLU A 8 -15.48 -16.65 9.33
C GLU A 8 -15.37 -15.25 8.73
N MET A 9 -16.40 -14.79 8.00
CA MET A 9 -16.41 -13.45 7.41
C MET A 9 -16.36 -12.35 8.49
N ARG A 10 -17.07 -12.56 9.60
CA ARG A 10 -17.12 -11.61 10.71
C ARG A 10 -15.79 -11.54 11.46
N GLU A 11 -15.16 -12.68 11.69
CA GLU A 11 -13.85 -12.74 12.34
C GLU A 11 -12.76 -12.05 11.50
N LEU A 12 -12.82 -12.21 10.17
CA LEU A 12 -11.92 -11.50 9.25
C LEU A 12 -12.17 -10.00 9.24
N ASP A 13 -13.42 -9.56 9.29
CA ASP A 13 -13.78 -8.13 9.34
C ASP A 13 -13.29 -7.50 10.65
N GLU A 14 -13.53 -8.15 11.79
CA GLU A 14 -13.02 -7.71 13.11
C GLU A 14 -11.50 -7.75 13.21
N ALA A 15 -10.84 -8.69 12.52
CA ALA A 15 -9.39 -8.71 12.41
C ALA A 15 -8.88 -7.54 11.55
N ALA A 16 -9.57 -7.20 10.47
CA ALA A 16 -9.27 -6.04 9.66
C ALA A 16 -9.49 -4.74 10.47
N GLU A 17 -10.59 -4.60 11.21
CA GLU A 17 -10.83 -3.45 12.10
C GLU A 17 -9.67 -3.25 13.08
N ARG A 18 -9.29 -4.34 13.78
CA ARG A 18 -8.23 -4.32 14.79
C ARG A 18 -6.85 -4.04 14.20
N ALA A 19 -6.62 -4.45 12.95
CA ALA A 19 -5.39 -4.15 12.22
C ALA A 19 -5.37 -2.74 11.60
N GLY A 20 -6.43 -1.94 11.77
CA GLY A 20 -6.60 -0.66 11.07
C GLY A 20 -6.90 -0.82 9.57
N GLY A 21 -7.21 -2.03 9.15
CA GLY A 21 -7.42 -2.49 7.77
C GLY A 21 -8.77 -2.14 7.17
N TYR A 22 -9.35 -1.00 7.53
CA TYR A 22 -10.31 -0.38 6.63
C TYR A 22 -9.55 0.39 5.57
N VAL A 23 -9.90 0.16 4.31
CA VAL A 23 -9.59 1.10 3.23
C VAL A 23 -10.32 2.39 3.58
N ALA A 24 -9.64 3.30 4.29
CA ALA A 24 -10.16 4.63 4.52
C ALA A 24 -10.53 5.22 3.16
N LEU A 25 -11.71 5.83 3.07
CA LEU A 25 -12.12 6.46 1.82
C LEU A 25 -11.01 7.46 1.45
N PRO A 26 -10.56 7.53 0.18
CA PRO A 26 -9.44 8.41 -0.18
C PRO A 26 -9.64 9.85 0.27
N ARG A 27 -10.89 10.32 0.28
CA ARG A 27 -11.30 11.66 0.75
C ARG A 27 -11.23 11.88 2.27
N THR A 28 -11.14 10.82 3.07
CA THR A 28 -11.04 10.89 4.53
C THR A 28 -9.61 10.79 5.02
N LEU A 29 -8.66 10.50 4.12
CA LEU A 29 -7.24 10.49 4.44
C LEU A 29 -6.68 11.92 4.42
N PRO A 30 -5.82 12.29 5.38
CA PRO A 30 -5.08 13.54 5.27
C PRO A 30 -4.17 13.48 4.03
N PRO A 31 -3.99 14.60 3.31
CA PRO A 31 -3.08 14.63 2.18
C PRO A 31 -1.67 14.30 2.65
N ASN A 32 -0.98 13.45 1.89
CA ASN A 32 0.43 13.13 2.10
C ASN A 32 1.21 13.52 0.84
N PRO A 33 1.57 14.81 0.68
CA PRO A 33 2.24 15.29 -0.53
C PRO A 33 3.56 14.57 -0.82
N GLN A 34 4.28 14.17 0.22
CA GLN A 34 5.53 13.43 0.07
C GLN A 34 5.26 12.01 -0.42
N GLY A 35 4.32 11.29 0.20
CA GLY A 35 3.94 9.94 -0.24
C GLY A 35 3.37 9.91 -1.66
N GLU A 36 2.60 10.92 -2.05
CA GLU A 36 2.10 11.07 -3.43
C GLU A 36 3.23 11.29 -4.44
N LYS A 37 4.22 12.13 -4.10
CA LYS A 37 5.39 12.39 -4.93
C LYS A 37 6.26 11.12 -5.07
N GLU A 38 6.49 10.41 -3.99
CA GLU A 38 7.26 9.16 -3.97
C GLU A 38 6.55 8.06 -4.76
N PHE A 39 5.25 7.88 -4.55
CA PHE A 39 4.44 6.92 -5.31
C PHE A 39 4.46 7.23 -6.82
N THR A 40 4.36 8.51 -7.18
CA THR A 40 4.44 8.93 -8.59
C THR A 40 5.81 8.58 -9.20
N ALA A 41 6.90 8.83 -8.46
CA ALA A 41 8.25 8.48 -8.89
C ALA A 41 8.42 6.95 -9.06
N MET A 42 7.94 6.17 -8.08
CA MET A 42 7.94 4.71 -8.14
C MET A 42 7.15 4.18 -9.34
N ARG A 43 5.96 4.72 -9.58
CA ARG A 43 5.10 4.30 -10.69
C ARG A 43 5.73 4.59 -12.04
N ARG A 44 6.33 5.78 -12.20
CA ARG A 44 7.04 6.14 -13.42
C ARG A 44 8.23 5.20 -13.68
N TYR A 45 9.05 4.96 -12.66
CA TYR A 45 10.20 4.05 -12.77
C TYR A 45 9.78 2.62 -13.10
N SER A 46 8.68 2.14 -12.51
CA SER A 46 8.12 0.81 -12.79
C SER A 46 7.77 0.63 -14.28
N ILE A 47 7.23 1.67 -14.91
CA ILE A 47 6.90 1.67 -16.34
C ILE A 47 8.17 1.76 -17.18
N GLU A 48 9.08 2.69 -16.86
CA GLU A 48 10.32 2.91 -17.63
C GLU A 48 11.25 1.68 -17.63
N MET A 49 11.29 0.93 -16.52
CA MET A 49 12.15 -0.25 -16.36
C MET A 49 11.41 -1.58 -16.59
N GLU A 50 10.14 -1.54 -16.99
CA GLU A 50 9.25 -2.71 -17.13
C GLU A 50 9.29 -3.66 -15.92
N LYS A 51 9.42 -3.07 -14.73
CA LYS A 51 9.66 -3.79 -13.48
C LYS A 51 8.51 -3.51 -12.50
N PRO A 52 7.81 -4.53 -11.97
CA PRO A 52 6.75 -4.29 -11.00
C PRO A 52 7.32 -3.70 -9.71
N ILE A 53 6.58 -2.78 -9.08
CA ILE A 53 6.97 -2.12 -7.83
C ILE A 53 7.30 -3.15 -6.73
N SER A 54 6.58 -4.28 -6.68
CA SER A 54 6.82 -5.37 -5.73
C SER A 54 8.18 -6.06 -5.88
N ALA A 55 8.87 -5.86 -7.00
CA ALA A 55 10.22 -6.39 -7.24
C ALA A 55 11.32 -5.33 -7.05
N PHE A 56 10.98 -4.12 -6.57
CA PHE A 56 11.98 -3.09 -6.30
C PHE A 56 12.92 -3.53 -5.19
N THR A 57 14.20 -3.28 -5.42
CA THR A 57 15.29 -3.41 -4.47
C THR A 57 15.63 -2.03 -3.92
N GLU A 58 16.41 -1.99 -2.84
CA GLU A 58 16.92 -0.76 -2.25
C GLU A 58 17.60 0.17 -3.28
N LYS A 59 18.31 -0.40 -4.26
CA LYS A 59 18.95 0.36 -5.34
C LYS A 59 17.94 1.06 -6.25
N ASP A 60 16.80 0.44 -6.51
CA ASP A 60 15.74 1.04 -7.33
C ASP A 60 15.13 2.25 -6.60
N TYR A 61 14.91 2.16 -5.29
CA TYR A 61 14.45 3.28 -4.46
C TYR A 61 15.47 4.42 -4.43
N TYR A 62 16.75 4.11 -4.29
CA TYR A 62 17.81 5.11 -4.35
C TYR A 62 17.93 5.79 -5.72
N ALA A 63 17.71 5.06 -6.82
CA ALA A 63 17.73 5.62 -8.17
C ALA A 63 16.65 6.69 -8.38
N ILE A 64 15.52 6.61 -7.67
CA ILE A 64 14.44 7.60 -7.70
C ILE A 64 14.48 8.59 -6.53
N GLY A 65 15.57 8.59 -5.75
CA GLY A 65 15.80 9.56 -4.68
C GLY A 65 15.05 9.28 -3.37
N ILE A 66 14.45 8.10 -3.21
CA ILE A 66 13.81 7.65 -1.95
C ILE A 66 14.90 7.00 -1.10
N ARG A 67 15.28 7.64 0.01
CA ARG A 67 16.45 7.25 0.82
C ARG A 67 16.13 6.79 2.23
N ASP A 68 14.98 7.17 2.76
CA ASP A 68 14.55 6.78 4.09
C ASP A 68 13.43 5.74 3.96
N LEU A 69 13.82 4.46 4.06
CA LEU A 69 12.90 3.32 3.96
C LEU A 69 12.43 2.87 5.35
N SER A 70 12.60 3.69 6.39
CA SER A 70 12.08 3.38 7.72
C SER A 70 10.54 3.35 7.67
N LEU A 71 10.00 2.13 7.65
CA LEU A 71 8.59 1.82 7.85
C LEU A 71 8.22 1.93 9.33
#